data_AF-A0A8J6ZCH3-F1
#
_entry.id   AF-A0A8J6ZCH3-F1
#
_cell.length_a   1.000
_cell.length_b   1.000
_cell.length_c   1.000
_cell.angle_alpha   90.00
_cell.angle_beta   90.00
_cell.angle_gamma   90.00
#
_symmetry.space_group_name_H-M   'P 1'
#
loop_
_entity.id
_entity.type
_entity.pdbx_description
1 polymer ?
#
loop_
_entity_poly.entity_id
_entity_poly.type
_entity_poly.pdbx_seq_one_letter_code
_entity_poly.pdbx_strand_id
1 'polypeptide(L)'
;MAYDGSIGSTFYQNTPWFASEKIVSLKLKHHALDRHIAMFLCRLIHNQKNKYSYGYKWSVGLRMNRGKILLPVTDGGAPDFEYMAAYVRNIEEHILQRYREFISIVPPPKKIQSLNEKLWREFFIGELFRLEAGKSKGLTHLAADERGISYLGATNRNNAVLSFVRPVEDLIQRGNCIAFIRNGEGSIGYSVYKREDFIVTSDITCGYADFLNEFVGLFITTIADKVRGKYNFNYKRSDSRLKREKIQLPVTDDGAPDFAYMAAYAKNLVAEQYRRYLAYIDGE
;
A
#
# COMPACT_ATOMS: atom_id res chain seq x y z
N MET A 1 -8.89 5.21 -23.21
CA MET A 1 -7.59 4.53 -23.41
C MET A 1 -6.52 5.56 -23.73
N ALA A 2 -5.35 5.47 -23.12
CA ALA A 2 -4.20 6.29 -23.49
C ALA A 2 -3.46 5.71 -24.71
N TYR A 3 -3.21 6.54 -25.72
CA TYR A 3 -2.50 6.12 -26.94
C TYR A 3 -1.07 6.70 -27.05
N ASP A 4 -0.71 7.56 -26.12
CA ASP A 4 0.58 8.24 -25.98
C ASP A 4 0.92 8.34 -24.48
N GLY A 5 2.21 8.37 -24.14
CA GLY A 5 2.69 8.29 -22.75
C GLY A 5 2.47 6.89 -22.15
N SER A 6 1.41 6.71 -21.35
CA SER A 6 1.03 5.41 -20.76
C SER A 6 0.25 4.54 -21.75
N ILE A 7 0.88 4.22 -22.89
CA ILE A 7 0.21 3.58 -24.03
C ILE A 7 -0.48 2.27 -23.62
N GLY A 8 -1.73 2.09 -24.02
CA GLY A 8 -2.54 0.90 -23.75
C GLY A 8 -3.24 0.91 -22.39
N SER A 9 -2.94 1.86 -21.49
CA SER A 9 -3.72 2.02 -20.25
C SER A 9 -5.18 2.35 -20.58
N THR A 10 -6.08 1.46 -20.17
CA THR A 10 -7.51 1.46 -20.55
C THR A 10 -8.35 1.26 -19.30
N PHE A 11 -9.34 2.12 -19.11
CA PHE A 11 -10.20 2.15 -17.93
C PHE A 11 -11.65 2.36 -18.36
N TYR A 12 -12.56 1.75 -17.61
CA TYR A 12 -13.99 2.01 -17.72
C TYR A 12 -14.37 3.26 -16.93
N GLN A 13 -15.34 4.03 -17.45
CA GLN A 13 -15.86 5.25 -16.82
C GLN A 13 -17.38 5.22 -16.91
N ASN A 14 -18.06 5.20 -15.76
CA ASN A 14 -19.53 5.19 -15.66
C ASN A 14 -20.14 6.56 -15.31
N THR A 15 -19.32 7.56 -14.98
CA THR A 15 -19.72 8.93 -14.67
C THR A 15 -19.20 9.89 -15.74
N PRO A 16 -19.74 11.13 -15.85
CA PRO A 16 -19.19 12.14 -16.76
C PRO A 16 -17.71 12.45 -16.49
N TRP A 17 -16.92 12.61 -17.55
CA TRP A 17 -15.49 12.88 -17.47
C TRP A 17 -15.02 13.80 -18.60
N PHE A 18 -13.87 14.45 -18.39
CA PHE A 18 -13.09 15.13 -19.42
C PHE A 18 -11.75 14.40 -19.60
N ALA A 19 -11.15 14.48 -20.78
CA ALA A 19 -9.81 13.96 -20.97
C ALA A 19 -8.98 14.85 -21.87
N SER A 20 -7.65 14.69 -21.75
CA SER A 20 -6.70 15.31 -22.65
C SER A 20 -6.74 14.67 -24.04
N GLU A 21 -6.11 15.33 -24.99
CA GLU A 21 -5.99 14.87 -26.39
C GLU A 21 -5.29 13.50 -26.54
N LYS A 22 -4.60 13.02 -25.50
CA LYS A 22 -3.87 11.74 -25.50
C LYS A 22 -4.74 10.55 -25.12
N ILE A 23 -6.01 10.79 -24.83
CA ILE A 23 -6.99 9.77 -24.49
C ILE A 23 -7.99 9.62 -25.63
N VAL A 24 -8.25 8.38 -26.03
CA VAL A 24 -9.33 8.02 -26.94
C VAL A 24 -10.46 7.33 -26.18
N SER A 25 -11.70 7.68 -26.51
CA SER A 25 -12.90 7.00 -26.04
C SER A 25 -13.23 5.82 -26.96
N LEU A 26 -13.51 4.66 -26.36
CA LEU A 26 -13.89 3.45 -27.09
C LEU A 26 -15.33 3.12 -26.74
N LYS A 27 -16.16 2.94 -27.77
CA LYS A 27 -17.55 2.49 -27.65
C LYS A 27 -17.78 1.29 -28.58
N LEU A 28 -18.63 0.37 -28.17
CA LEU A 28 -19.10 -0.70 -29.05
C LEU A 28 -20.06 -0.12 -30.08
N LYS A 29 -19.94 -0.57 -31.34
CA LYS A 29 -20.74 -0.03 -32.46
C LYS A 29 -22.17 -0.56 -32.49
N HIS A 30 -22.36 -1.81 -32.05
CA HIS A 30 -23.61 -2.55 -32.22
C HIS A 30 -24.08 -3.22 -30.91
N HIS A 31 -23.55 -2.79 -29.77
CA HIS A 31 -23.89 -3.33 -28.46
C HIS A 31 -23.70 -2.25 -27.40
N ALA A 32 -24.44 -2.34 -26.29
CA ALA A 32 -24.23 -1.47 -25.15
C ALA A 32 -22.92 -1.86 -24.44
N LEU A 33 -22.18 -0.88 -23.95
CA LEU A 33 -20.96 -1.15 -23.17
C LEU A 33 -21.31 -1.11 -21.68
N ASP A 34 -21.62 -2.27 -21.09
CA ASP A 34 -21.75 -2.39 -19.63
C ASP A 34 -20.38 -2.48 -18.93
N ARG A 35 -20.40 -2.35 -17.59
CA ARG A 35 -19.21 -2.40 -16.74
C ARG A 35 -18.42 -3.68 -16.91
N HIS A 36 -19.07 -4.84 -16.88
CA HIS A 36 -18.42 -6.15 -16.91
C HIS A 36 -17.80 -6.43 -18.27
N ILE A 37 -18.52 -6.12 -19.36
CA ILE A 37 -17.94 -6.17 -20.72
C ILE A 37 -16.73 -5.22 -20.82
N ALA A 38 -16.88 -3.99 -20.34
CA ALA A 38 -15.81 -3.00 -20.40
C ALA A 38 -14.57 -3.44 -19.64
N MET A 39 -14.72 -4.01 -18.45
CA MET A 39 -13.60 -4.52 -17.64
C MET A 39 -12.86 -5.65 -18.36
N PHE A 40 -13.58 -6.57 -19.00
CA PHE A 40 -12.98 -7.63 -19.81
C PHE A 40 -12.14 -7.04 -20.97
N LEU A 41 -12.75 -6.14 -21.75
CA LEU A 41 -12.10 -5.50 -22.89
C LEU A 41 -10.91 -4.63 -22.46
N CYS A 42 -11.03 -3.88 -21.36
CA CYS A 42 -9.94 -3.08 -20.83
C CYS A 42 -8.68 -3.91 -20.57
N ARG A 43 -8.85 -5.12 -20.00
CA ARG A 43 -7.72 -6.02 -19.75
C ARG A 43 -7.05 -6.48 -21.05
N LEU A 44 -7.83 -6.91 -22.05
CA LEU A 44 -7.29 -7.38 -23.33
C LEU A 44 -6.58 -6.28 -24.12
N ILE A 45 -7.14 -5.07 -24.11
CA ILE A 45 -6.54 -3.89 -24.73
C ILE A 45 -5.26 -3.49 -24.00
N HIS A 46 -5.28 -3.49 -22.66
CA HIS A 46 -4.09 -3.19 -21.86
C HIS A 46 -2.94 -4.16 -22.14
N ASN A 47 -3.24 -5.43 -22.34
CA ASN A 47 -2.24 -6.44 -22.68
C ASN A 47 -1.54 -6.18 -24.03
N GLN A 48 -2.10 -5.32 -24.89
CA GLN A 48 -1.43 -4.91 -26.14
C GLN A 48 -0.31 -3.88 -25.92
N LYS A 49 -0.19 -3.29 -24.72
CA LYS A 49 0.75 -2.18 -24.44
C LYS A 49 2.19 -2.46 -24.87
N ASN A 50 2.66 -3.70 -24.73
CA ASN A 50 4.04 -4.10 -25.01
C ASN A 50 4.39 -4.04 -26.51
N LYS A 51 3.39 -3.87 -27.40
CA LYS A 51 3.60 -3.67 -28.85
C LYS A 51 3.98 -2.23 -29.20
N TYR A 52 3.91 -1.32 -28.24
CA TYR A 52 4.00 0.11 -28.45
C TYR A 52 5.00 0.76 -27.50
N SER A 53 5.57 1.88 -27.94
CA SER A 53 6.54 2.66 -27.18
C SER A 53 6.43 4.13 -27.55
N TYR A 54 7.19 5.00 -26.89
CA TYR A 54 7.17 6.44 -27.17
C TYR A 54 7.43 6.78 -28.65
N GLY A 55 8.40 6.10 -29.27
CA GLY A 55 8.69 6.23 -30.71
C GLY A 55 7.73 5.45 -31.62
N TYR A 56 6.91 4.56 -31.07
CA TYR A 56 6.00 3.69 -31.80
C TYR A 56 4.60 3.70 -31.18
N LYS A 57 3.93 4.86 -31.28
CA LYS A 57 2.63 5.13 -30.64
C LYS A 57 1.49 4.31 -31.23
N TRP A 58 0.47 4.02 -30.42
CA TRP A 58 -0.74 3.33 -30.87
C TRP A 58 -1.71 4.29 -31.58
N SER A 59 -1.33 4.83 -32.73
CA SER A 59 -2.12 5.88 -33.41
C SER A 59 -3.53 5.42 -33.83
N VAL A 60 -4.52 6.27 -33.56
CA VAL A 60 -5.95 5.99 -33.82
C VAL A 60 -6.21 5.67 -35.30
N GLY A 61 -5.88 6.59 -36.20
CA GLY A 61 -6.18 6.49 -37.64
C GLY A 61 -5.39 5.42 -38.40
N LEU A 62 -4.40 4.76 -37.77
CA LEU A 62 -3.53 3.79 -38.44
C LEU A 62 -3.49 2.46 -37.69
N ARG A 63 -2.91 2.44 -36.49
CA ARG A 63 -2.61 1.20 -35.77
C ARG A 63 -3.78 0.67 -34.96
N MET A 64 -4.62 1.54 -34.38
CA MET A 64 -5.83 1.09 -33.69
C MET A 64 -6.84 0.50 -34.68
N ASN A 65 -7.10 1.20 -35.78
CA ASN A 65 -8.06 0.75 -36.79
C ASN A 65 -7.67 -0.56 -37.48
N ARG A 66 -6.37 -0.90 -37.54
CA ARG A 66 -5.86 -2.16 -38.11
C ARG A 66 -5.61 -3.24 -37.04
N GLY A 67 -5.58 -2.85 -35.77
CA GLY A 67 -5.28 -3.73 -34.66
C GLY A 67 -6.39 -4.75 -34.45
N LYS A 68 -6.02 -6.00 -34.20
CA LYS A 68 -6.95 -7.06 -33.82
C LYS A 68 -6.67 -7.48 -32.39
N ILE A 69 -7.73 -7.68 -31.62
CA ILE A 69 -7.71 -8.37 -30.33
C ILE A 69 -8.51 -9.65 -30.47
N LEU A 70 -8.08 -10.69 -29.78
CA LEU A 70 -8.82 -11.95 -29.73
C LEU A 70 -9.94 -11.81 -28.71
N LEU A 71 -11.16 -12.15 -29.12
CA LEU A 71 -12.35 -12.16 -28.27
C LEU A 71 -12.96 -13.56 -28.30
N PRO A 72 -13.62 -13.98 -27.21
CA PRO A 72 -14.52 -15.12 -27.27
C PRO A 72 -15.66 -14.84 -28.26
N VAL A 73 -16.10 -15.88 -28.95
CA VAL A 73 -17.18 -15.80 -29.96
C VAL A 73 -18.24 -16.85 -29.68
N THR A 74 -19.47 -16.54 -30.03
CA THR A 74 -20.56 -17.51 -30.05
C THR A 74 -20.38 -18.50 -31.20
N ASP A 75 -21.19 -19.55 -31.25
CA ASP A 75 -21.19 -20.50 -32.38
C ASP A 75 -21.46 -19.82 -33.73
N GLY A 76 -22.16 -18.68 -33.73
CA GLY A 76 -22.39 -17.84 -34.90
C GLY A 76 -21.21 -16.95 -35.30
N GLY A 77 -20.08 -17.01 -34.58
CA GLY A 77 -18.86 -16.23 -34.85
C GLY A 77 -18.92 -14.77 -34.41
N ALA A 78 -20.01 -14.33 -33.79
CA ALA A 78 -20.13 -12.98 -33.22
C ALA A 78 -19.42 -12.91 -31.86
N PRO A 79 -18.87 -11.75 -31.45
CA PRO A 79 -18.28 -11.61 -30.10
C PRO A 79 -19.27 -11.97 -29.00
N ASP A 80 -18.85 -12.85 -28.09
CA ASP A 80 -19.68 -13.35 -27.00
C ASP A 80 -19.63 -12.41 -25.80
N PHE A 81 -20.44 -11.35 -25.86
CA PHE A 81 -20.51 -10.34 -24.79
C PHE A 81 -21.11 -10.90 -23.49
N GLU A 82 -22.04 -11.85 -23.59
CA GLU A 82 -22.66 -12.47 -22.42
C GLU A 82 -21.63 -13.28 -21.63
N TYR A 83 -20.82 -14.10 -22.33
CA TYR A 83 -19.70 -14.80 -21.73
C TYR A 83 -18.68 -13.83 -21.12
N MET A 84 -18.28 -12.77 -21.82
CA MET A 84 -17.33 -11.78 -21.29
C MET A 84 -17.83 -11.17 -19.97
N ALA A 85 -19.11 -10.80 -19.94
CA ALA A 85 -19.72 -10.21 -18.75
C ALA A 85 -19.84 -11.23 -17.60
N ALA A 86 -20.27 -12.47 -17.90
CA ALA A 86 -20.39 -13.55 -16.93
C ALA A 86 -19.04 -13.94 -16.32
N TYR A 87 -18.00 -14.00 -17.15
CA TYR A 87 -16.63 -14.29 -16.72
C TYR A 87 -16.13 -13.27 -15.69
N VAL A 88 -16.31 -11.97 -15.97
CA VAL A 88 -15.90 -10.91 -15.02
C VAL A 88 -16.74 -10.94 -13.75
N ARG A 89 -18.07 -11.15 -13.85
CA ARG A 89 -18.95 -11.30 -12.68
C ARG A 89 -18.50 -12.43 -11.78
N ASN A 90 -18.19 -13.59 -12.34
CA ASN A 90 -17.73 -14.73 -11.57
C ASN A 90 -16.42 -14.43 -10.82
N ILE A 91 -15.44 -13.77 -11.46
CA ILE A 91 -14.21 -13.34 -10.78
C ILE A 91 -14.52 -12.34 -9.66
N GLU A 92 -15.39 -11.35 -9.93
CA GLU A 92 -15.80 -10.34 -8.95
C GLU A 92 -16.44 -11.00 -7.73
N GLU A 93 -17.37 -11.94 -7.92
CA GLU A 93 -18.02 -12.72 -6.86
C GLU A 93 -17.00 -13.47 -5.99
N HIS A 94 -16.04 -14.19 -6.60
CA HIS A 94 -15.00 -14.90 -5.85
C HIS A 94 -14.13 -13.95 -5.01
N ILE A 95 -13.77 -12.79 -5.57
CA ILE A 95 -12.99 -11.78 -4.85
C ILE A 95 -13.80 -11.22 -3.69
N LEU A 96 -15.06 -10.84 -3.92
CA LEU A 96 -15.95 -10.31 -2.89
C LEU A 96 -16.18 -11.31 -1.77
N GLN A 97 -16.41 -12.58 -2.10
CA GLN A 97 -16.59 -13.64 -1.12
C GLN A 97 -15.37 -13.79 -0.20
N ARG A 98 -14.16 -13.82 -0.79
CA ARG A 98 -12.91 -13.87 -0.01
C ARG A 98 -12.76 -12.66 0.93
N TYR A 99 -13.14 -11.47 0.48
CA TYR A 99 -13.12 -10.28 1.33
C TYR A 99 -14.16 -10.33 2.45
N ARG A 100 -15.37 -10.83 2.18
CA ARG A 100 -16.40 -11.03 3.21
C ARG A 100 -15.93 -12.00 4.29
N GLU A 101 -15.36 -13.13 3.91
CA GLU A 101 -14.78 -14.11 4.83
C GLU A 101 -13.68 -13.50 5.69
N PHE A 102 -12.74 -12.77 5.07
CA PHE A 102 -11.68 -12.06 5.77
C PHE A 102 -12.21 -11.05 6.79
N ILE A 103 -13.26 -10.29 6.46
CA ILE A 103 -13.82 -9.29 7.38
C ILE A 103 -14.66 -9.96 8.47
N SER A 104 -15.33 -11.08 8.19
CA SER A 104 -16.19 -11.79 9.16
C SER A 104 -15.47 -12.25 10.42
N ILE A 105 -14.16 -12.53 10.31
CA ILE A 105 -13.31 -12.93 11.44
C ILE A 105 -12.74 -11.74 12.22
N VAL A 106 -12.92 -10.50 11.73
CA VAL A 106 -12.45 -9.30 12.41
C VAL A 106 -13.42 -8.95 13.54
N PRO A 107 -12.96 -8.85 14.80
CA PRO A 107 -13.84 -8.52 15.91
C PRO A 107 -14.52 -7.16 15.73
N PRO A 108 -15.77 -7.01 16.20
CA PRO A 108 -16.42 -5.71 16.22
C PRO A 108 -15.61 -4.69 17.06
N PRO A 109 -15.61 -3.39 16.70
CA PRO A 109 -15.12 -2.32 17.55
C PRO A 109 -15.75 -2.41 18.93
N LYS A 110 -14.91 -2.26 19.94
CA LYS A 110 -15.33 -2.25 21.34
C LYS A 110 -15.58 -0.81 21.77
N LYS A 111 -16.54 -0.59 22.67
CA LYS A 111 -16.68 0.71 23.31
C LYS A 111 -15.42 0.98 24.15
N ILE A 112 -14.67 2.00 23.78
CA ILE A 112 -13.49 2.49 24.49
C ILE A 112 -13.62 3.99 24.70
N GLN A 113 -12.86 4.54 25.64
CA GLN A 113 -12.79 5.98 25.86
C GLN A 113 -12.33 6.71 24.58
N SER A 114 -12.90 7.88 24.30
CA SER A 114 -12.50 8.65 23.11
C SER A 114 -11.10 9.23 23.26
N LEU A 115 -10.43 9.48 22.13
CA LEU A 115 -9.03 9.90 22.12
C LEU A 115 -8.79 11.25 22.83
N ASN A 116 -9.78 12.14 22.76
CA ASN A 116 -9.79 13.47 23.38
C ASN A 116 -10.07 13.44 24.88
N GLU A 117 -10.52 12.31 25.44
CA GLU A 117 -10.74 12.14 26.88
C GLU A 117 -9.55 11.46 27.57
N LYS A 118 -8.58 10.93 26.80
CA LYS A 118 -7.36 10.36 27.37
C LYS A 118 -6.41 11.44 27.85
N LEU A 119 -5.73 11.16 28.96
CA LEU A 119 -4.55 11.91 29.37
C LEU A 119 -3.35 11.48 28.51
N TRP A 120 -2.51 12.45 28.14
CA TRP A 120 -1.34 12.25 27.30
C TRP A 120 -0.08 12.74 28.02
N ARG A 121 1.03 12.03 27.85
CA ARG A 121 2.34 12.43 28.36
C ARG A 121 3.43 12.23 27.32
N GLU A 122 4.53 12.95 27.49
CA GLU A 122 5.72 12.83 26.65
C GLU A 122 6.61 11.68 27.12
N PHE A 123 7.15 10.92 26.17
CA PHE A 123 8.09 9.83 26.42
C PHE A 123 9.26 9.91 25.43
N PHE A 124 10.47 9.61 25.89
CA PHE A 124 11.62 9.52 25.00
C PHE A 124 11.61 8.20 24.23
N ILE A 125 11.87 8.24 22.93
CA ILE A 125 12.01 7.03 22.09
C ILE A 125 13.07 6.09 22.66
N GLY A 126 14.18 6.62 23.17
CA GLY A 126 15.25 5.82 23.78
C GLY A 126 14.87 5.12 25.08
N GLU A 127 13.80 5.54 25.75
CA GLU A 127 13.26 4.87 26.95
C GLU A 127 12.24 3.79 26.57
N LEU A 128 11.54 3.98 25.44
CA LEU A 128 10.51 3.05 24.96
C LEU A 128 11.07 1.86 24.19
N PHE A 129 12.20 2.02 23.50
CA PHE A 129 12.70 1.03 22.54
C PHE A 129 14.17 0.70 22.74
N ARG A 130 14.50 -0.60 22.61
CA ARG A 130 15.86 -1.05 22.30
C ARG A 130 16.15 -0.73 20.84
N LEU A 131 17.09 0.18 20.61
CA LEU A 131 17.46 0.65 19.27
C LEU A 131 18.65 -0.11 18.70
N GLU A 132 18.50 -0.63 17.48
CA GLU A 132 19.52 -1.38 16.74
C GLU A 132 19.69 -0.77 15.35
N ALA A 133 20.91 -0.40 14.97
CA ALA A 133 21.19 0.16 13.65
C ALA A 133 21.01 -0.90 12.55
N GLY A 134 20.63 -0.45 11.35
CA GLY A 134 20.57 -1.30 10.18
C GLY A 134 21.93 -1.90 9.81
N LYS A 135 21.95 -3.19 9.44
CA LYS A 135 23.19 -3.95 9.22
C LYS A 135 23.76 -3.85 7.80
N SER A 136 22.94 -3.53 6.80
CA SER A 136 23.37 -3.54 5.40
C SER A 136 24.03 -2.23 4.97
N LYS A 137 25.04 -2.33 4.09
CA LYS A 137 25.75 -1.19 3.48
C LYS A 137 25.13 -0.70 2.17
N GLY A 138 24.00 -1.29 1.73
CA GLY A 138 23.38 -0.95 0.45
C GLY A 138 23.01 -2.17 -0.38
N LEU A 139 22.29 -1.93 -1.46
CA LEU A 139 21.83 -2.97 -2.39
C LEU A 139 22.94 -3.58 -3.24
N THR A 140 24.07 -2.89 -3.44
CA THR A 140 25.14 -3.29 -4.36
C THR A 140 25.73 -4.67 -4.07
N HIS A 141 25.63 -5.15 -2.82
CA HIS A 141 26.17 -6.44 -2.38
C HIS A 141 25.11 -7.53 -2.20
N LEU A 142 23.86 -7.26 -2.61
CA LEU A 142 22.74 -8.16 -2.41
C LEU A 142 22.19 -8.62 -3.77
N ALA A 143 21.94 -9.91 -3.89
CA ALA A 143 21.31 -10.48 -5.07
C ALA A 143 19.81 -10.19 -5.05
N ALA A 144 19.28 -9.60 -6.13
CA ALA A 144 17.85 -9.37 -6.30
C ALA A 144 17.09 -10.70 -6.40
N ASP A 145 15.93 -10.78 -5.76
CA ASP A 145 15.02 -11.92 -5.82
C ASP A 145 13.60 -11.43 -5.52
N GLU A 146 12.72 -11.41 -6.52
CA GLU A 146 11.34 -10.93 -6.38
C GLU A 146 10.51 -11.75 -5.37
N ARG A 147 10.94 -12.97 -5.03
CA ARG A 147 10.31 -13.84 -4.02
C ARG A 147 11.10 -13.88 -2.71
N GLY A 148 12.13 -13.05 -2.59
CA GLY A 148 13.03 -12.99 -1.46
C GLY A 148 12.47 -12.20 -0.27
N ILE A 149 13.38 -11.77 0.61
CA ILE A 149 13.05 -10.97 1.79
C ILE A 149 13.06 -9.47 1.45
N SER A 150 12.24 -8.69 2.15
CA SER A 150 12.20 -7.24 1.97
C SER A 150 13.55 -6.59 2.29
N TYR A 151 14.02 -5.73 1.38
CA TYR A 151 15.13 -4.82 1.64
C TYR A 151 14.59 -3.41 1.93
N LEU A 152 14.86 -2.91 3.13
CA LEU A 152 14.42 -1.60 3.58
C LEU A 152 15.49 -0.54 3.30
N GLY A 153 15.05 0.57 2.74
CA GLY A 153 15.86 1.75 2.46
C GLY A 153 15.25 3.03 3.01
N ALA A 154 16.00 4.11 2.87
CA ALA A 154 15.60 5.46 3.28
C ALA A 154 14.49 6.04 2.37
N THR A 155 13.31 5.43 2.34
CA THR A 155 12.16 5.83 1.52
C THR A 155 10.90 5.89 2.35
N ASN A 156 10.05 6.89 2.09
CA ASN A 156 8.72 7.02 2.71
C ASN A 156 7.64 6.25 1.94
N ARG A 157 8.03 5.45 0.94
CA ARG A 157 7.11 4.69 0.09
C ARG A 157 7.11 3.22 0.50
N ASN A 158 6.03 2.52 0.17
CA ASN A 158 5.94 1.06 0.22
C ASN A 158 6.44 0.44 1.54
N ASN A 159 6.07 1.02 2.68
CA ASN A 159 6.52 0.55 4.00
C ASN A 159 8.07 0.46 4.13
N ALA A 160 8.76 1.44 3.55
CA ALA A 160 10.22 1.55 3.40
C ALA A 160 10.90 0.49 2.50
N VAL A 161 10.14 -0.38 1.84
CA VAL A 161 10.69 -1.46 1.00
C VAL A 161 11.11 -0.92 -0.37
N LEU A 162 12.41 -1.01 -0.68
CA LEU A 162 12.97 -0.64 -1.98
C LEU A 162 12.94 -1.78 -2.99
N SER A 163 13.19 -3.01 -2.54
CA SER A 163 13.24 -4.21 -3.37
C SER A 163 13.13 -5.47 -2.51
N PHE A 164 13.13 -6.63 -3.18
CA PHE A 164 13.27 -7.94 -2.55
C PHE A 164 14.61 -8.54 -2.95
N VAL A 165 15.27 -9.19 -1.99
CA VAL A 165 16.63 -9.74 -2.13
C VAL A 165 16.72 -11.14 -1.57
N ARG A 166 17.70 -11.91 -2.03
CA ARG A 166 17.99 -13.22 -1.45
C ARG A 166 18.37 -13.04 0.04
N PRO A 167 17.83 -13.87 0.96
CA PRO A 167 18.17 -13.79 2.38
C PRO A 167 19.67 -13.98 2.63
N VAL A 168 20.22 -13.19 3.56
CA VAL A 168 21.61 -13.29 4.04
C VAL A 168 21.54 -13.27 5.57
N GLU A 169 21.73 -14.44 6.19
CA GLU A 169 21.44 -14.71 7.61
C GLU A 169 21.94 -13.61 8.55
N ASP A 170 23.21 -13.22 8.45
CA ASP A 170 23.83 -12.22 9.34
C ASP A 170 23.23 -10.81 9.21
N LEU A 171 22.67 -10.49 8.04
CA LEU A 171 22.08 -9.18 7.74
C LEU A 171 20.57 -9.11 8.07
N ILE A 172 19.94 -10.25 8.35
CA ILE A 172 18.53 -10.28 8.71
C ILE A 172 18.36 -9.61 10.08
N GLN A 173 17.33 -8.78 10.17
CA GLN A 173 16.82 -8.20 11.39
C GLN A 173 15.36 -8.64 11.56
N ARG A 174 15.01 -8.95 12.81
CA ARG A 174 13.70 -9.50 13.13
C ARG A 174 12.61 -8.46 12.89
N GLY A 175 11.44 -8.94 12.52
CA GLY A 175 10.22 -8.16 12.47
C GLY A 175 9.70 -7.79 13.85
N ASN A 176 8.42 -7.42 13.89
CA ASN A 176 7.76 -6.80 15.03
C ASN A 176 8.60 -5.66 15.64
N CYS A 177 8.94 -4.67 14.81
CA CYS A 177 9.74 -3.50 15.20
C CYS A 177 9.24 -2.24 14.49
N ILE A 178 9.68 -1.07 14.99
CA ILE A 178 9.54 0.20 14.27
C ILE A 178 10.87 0.54 13.59
N ALA A 179 10.87 0.66 12.28
CA ALA A 179 12.00 1.14 11.48
C ALA A 179 11.97 2.67 11.39
N PHE A 180 12.90 3.33 12.06
CA PHE A 180 13.07 4.79 12.08
C PHE A 180 14.03 5.23 10.97
N ILE A 181 13.53 5.97 9.99
CA ILE A 181 14.33 6.48 8.87
C ILE A 181 15.13 7.69 9.33
N ARG A 182 16.45 7.56 9.33
CA ARG A 182 17.38 8.55 9.89
C ARG A 182 18.00 9.48 8.86
N ASN A 183 18.00 9.07 7.61
CA ASN A 183 18.59 9.75 6.46
C ASN A 183 17.69 9.57 5.23
N GLY A 184 17.99 10.28 4.14
CA GLY A 184 17.21 10.24 2.90
C GLY A 184 16.43 11.53 2.64
N GLU A 185 16.61 12.08 1.44
CA GLU A 185 15.90 13.28 1.02
C GLU A 185 14.39 13.01 0.91
N GLY A 186 13.57 13.81 1.61
CA GLY A 186 12.11 13.65 1.65
C GLY A 186 11.57 12.51 2.53
N SER A 187 12.42 11.60 3.01
CA SER A 187 12.04 10.45 3.86
C SER A 187 12.55 10.54 5.29
N ILE A 188 13.43 11.51 5.59
CA ILE A 188 13.99 11.66 6.93
C ILE A 188 12.91 11.91 8.00
N GLY A 189 13.05 11.21 9.12
CA GLY A 189 12.12 11.31 10.25
C GLY A 189 10.86 10.45 10.14
N TYR A 190 10.58 9.86 8.97
CA TYR A 190 9.52 8.86 8.86
C TYR A 190 9.85 7.63 9.71
N SER A 191 8.80 6.95 10.16
CA SER A 191 8.90 5.74 10.96
C SER A 191 7.84 4.75 10.45
N VAL A 192 8.21 3.48 10.28
CA VAL A 192 7.29 2.46 9.75
C VAL A 192 7.30 1.19 10.60
N TYR A 193 6.15 0.56 10.77
CA TYR A 193 6.07 -0.71 11.49
C TYR A 193 6.34 -1.87 10.53
N LYS A 194 7.23 -2.76 10.94
CA LYS A 194 7.59 -3.98 10.20
C LYS A 194 7.16 -5.19 11.01
N ARG A 195 6.27 -6.00 10.43
CA ARG A 195 5.78 -7.23 11.05
C ARG A 195 6.72 -8.40 10.73
N GLU A 196 7.10 -8.50 9.47
CA GLU A 196 7.97 -9.50 8.89
C GLU A 196 9.46 -9.19 9.12
N ASP A 197 10.29 -10.23 9.07
CA ASP A 197 11.75 -10.09 9.06
C ASP A 197 12.22 -9.42 7.76
N PHE A 198 13.37 -8.75 7.82
CA PHE A 198 13.88 -7.96 6.70
C PHE A 198 15.41 -7.80 6.73
N ILE A 199 15.96 -7.30 5.63
CA ILE A 199 17.31 -6.72 5.57
C ILE A 199 17.16 -5.21 5.45
N VAL A 200 17.99 -4.44 6.16
CA VAL A 200 17.83 -2.97 6.19
C VAL A 200 19.17 -2.26 6.12
N THR A 201 19.19 -1.13 5.40
CA THR A 201 20.34 -0.22 5.32
C THR A 201 20.70 0.40 6.67
N SER A 202 21.97 0.71 6.89
CA SER A 202 22.44 1.48 8.04
C SER A 202 21.80 2.87 8.19
N ASP A 203 21.17 3.43 7.15
CA ASP A 203 20.41 4.70 7.22
C ASP A 203 19.10 4.62 8.02
N ILE A 204 18.75 3.45 8.53
CA ILE A 204 17.56 3.20 9.35
C ILE A 204 18.00 2.58 10.67
N THR A 205 17.29 2.90 11.75
CA THR A 205 17.46 2.27 13.06
C THR A 205 16.15 1.58 13.45
N CYS A 206 16.22 0.32 13.87
CA CYS A 206 15.09 -0.48 14.29
C CYS A 206 14.88 -0.36 15.80
N GLY A 207 13.66 -0.05 16.24
CA GLY A 207 13.26 -0.05 17.64
C GLY A 207 12.42 -1.27 17.99
N TYR A 208 12.90 -2.02 18.97
CA TYR A 208 12.24 -3.22 19.52
C TYR A 208 11.75 -2.94 20.93
N ALA A 209 10.60 -3.51 21.27
CA ALA A 209 10.05 -3.47 22.62
C ALA A 209 9.09 -4.64 22.86
N ASP A 210 9.01 -5.12 24.09
CA ASP A 210 8.17 -6.28 24.44
C ASP A 210 6.66 -5.96 24.34
N PHE A 211 6.28 -4.70 24.54
CA PHE A 211 4.89 -4.25 24.37
C PHE A 211 4.44 -4.17 22.90
N LEU A 212 5.38 -4.25 21.95
CA LEU A 212 5.11 -3.95 20.56
C LEU A 212 4.32 -5.10 19.91
N ASN A 213 3.24 -4.73 19.24
CA ASN A 213 2.50 -5.55 18.31
C ASN A 213 2.04 -4.66 17.14
N GLU A 214 1.42 -5.25 16.13
CA GLU A 214 0.98 -4.55 14.92
C GLU A 214 0.20 -3.28 15.21
N PHE A 215 -0.78 -3.33 16.11
CA PHE A 215 -1.67 -2.22 16.39
C PHE A 215 -1.01 -1.12 17.23
N VAL A 216 -0.17 -1.51 18.19
CA VAL A 216 0.64 -0.55 18.96
C VAL A 216 1.67 0.12 18.06
N GLY A 217 2.32 -0.63 17.17
CA GLY A 217 3.28 -0.11 16.21
C GLY A 217 2.66 0.87 15.22
N LEU A 218 1.49 0.56 14.66
CA LEU A 218 0.73 1.46 13.79
C LEU A 218 0.32 2.75 14.52
N PHE A 219 -0.09 2.65 15.79
CA PHE A 219 -0.41 3.82 16.59
C PHE A 219 0.84 4.70 16.81
N ILE A 220 1.93 4.11 17.31
CA ILE A 220 3.16 4.86 17.64
C ILE A 220 3.79 5.47 16.39
N THR A 221 3.82 4.77 15.26
CA THR A 221 4.35 5.33 14.00
C THR A 221 3.54 6.53 13.53
N THR A 222 2.21 6.50 13.70
CA THR A 222 1.34 7.65 13.40
C THR A 222 1.67 8.85 14.29
N ILE A 223 1.94 8.62 15.58
CA ILE A 223 2.38 9.69 16.50
C ILE A 223 3.78 10.20 16.14
N ALA A 224 4.71 9.31 15.83
CA ALA A 224 6.08 9.66 15.46
C ALA A 224 6.12 10.50 14.17
N ASP A 225 5.20 10.26 13.23
CA ASP A 225 5.10 11.06 12.00
C ASP A 225 4.76 12.52 12.29
N LYS A 226 3.97 12.81 13.35
CA LYS A 226 3.60 14.19 13.73
C LYS A 226 4.80 15.04 14.15
N VAL A 227 5.87 14.43 14.66
CA VAL A 227 7.05 15.15 15.15
C VAL A 227 8.22 15.17 14.16
N ARG A 228 8.07 14.55 12.98
CA ARG A 228 9.16 14.43 11.99
C ARG A 228 9.57 15.75 11.34
N GLY A 229 8.65 16.74 11.30
CA GLY A 229 8.83 18.00 10.56
C GLY A 229 10.03 18.85 10.99
N LYS A 230 10.65 18.54 12.14
CA LYS A 230 11.89 19.16 12.62
C LYS A 230 13.16 18.67 11.91
N TYR A 231 13.10 17.56 11.17
CA TYR A 231 14.24 16.99 10.46
C TYR A 231 14.23 17.35 8.98
N ASN A 232 15.43 17.55 8.43
CA ASN A 232 15.64 17.77 7.00
C ASN A 232 17.06 17.31 6.62
N PHE A 233 17.43 17.43 5.34
CA PHE A 233 18.72 16.98 4.85
C PHE A 233 19.93 17.59 5.60
N ASN A 234 19.82 18.86 5.99
CA ASN A 234 20.85 19.58 6.76
C ASN A 234 20.75 19.33 8.27
N TYR A 235 19.59 18.89 8.76
CA TYR A 235 19.34 18.55 10.16
C TYR A 235 18.84 17.11 10.30
N LYS A 236 19.77 16.16 10.20
CA LYS A 236 19.45 14.74 10.15
C LYS A 236 19.05 14.15 11.50
N ARG A 237 18.25 13.08 11.47
CA ARG A 237 17.82 12.33 12.67
C ARG A 237 18.91 11.31 13.06
N SER A 238 20.00 11.79 13.66
CA SER A 238 21.07 10.92 14.20
C SER A 238 20.54 9.98 15.29
N ASP A 239 21.26 8.90 15.61
CA ASP A 239 20.85 7.98 16.68
C ASP A 239 20.72 8.68 18.04
N SER A 240 21.62 9.63 18.35
CA SER A 240 21.53 10.45 19.57
C SER A 240 20.30 11.36 19.59
N ARG A 241 19.87 11.88 18.44
CA ARG A 241 18.64 12.67 18.32
C ARG A 241 17.40 11.79 18.39
N LEU A 242 17.43 10.62 17.75
CA LEU A 242 16.36 9.63 17.82
C LEU A 242 16.13 9.20 19.27
N LYS A 243 17.19 8.85 20.02
CA LYS A 243 17.08 8.47 21.44
C LYS A 243 16.42 9.54 22.31
N ARG A 244 16.71 10.82 22.06
CA ARG A 244 16.15 11.98 22.80
C ARG A 244 14.89 12.55 22.18
N GLU A 245 14.35 11.92 21.14
CA GLU A 245 13.12 12.35 20.54
C GLU A 245 11.95 12.05 21.48
N LYS A 246 11.12 13.06 21.73
CA LYS A 246 9.89 12.91 22.50
C LYS A 246 8.71 12.64 21.58
N ILE A 247 7.87 11.69 21.98
CA ILE A 247 6.55 11.45 21.41
C ILE A 247 5.49 11.52 22.51
N GLN A 248 4.28 11.94 22.15
CA GLN A 248 3.15 11.98 23.08
C GLN A 248 2.33 10.71 22.98
N LEU A 249 2.14 10.01 24.09
CA LEU A 249 1.34 8.77 24.15
C LEU A 249 0.22 8.90 25.20
N PRO A 250 -0.92 8.23 24.99
CA PRO A 250 -1.96 8.14 26.00
C PRO A 250 -1.43 7.35 27.20
N VAL A 251 -1.88 7.71 28.41
CA VAL A 251 -1.41 7.07 29.65
C VAL A 251 -2.53 6.43 30.45
N THR A 252 -2.18 5.41 31.23
CA THR A 252 -2.99 4.81 32.29
C THR A 252 -3.02 5.73 33.51
N ASP A 253 -3.83 5.41 34.52
CA ASP A 253 -4.01 6.24 35.72
C ASP A 253 -2.73 6.35 36.57
N ASP A 254 -1.85 5.35 36.50
CA ASP A 254 -0.50 5.36 37.10
C ASP A 254 0.52 6.18 36.27
N GLY A 255 0.13 6.67 35.09
CA GLY A 255 0.95 7.52 34.23
C GLY A 255 1.87 6.77 33.26
N ALA A 256 1.79 5.44 33.19
CA ALA A 256 2.51 4.63 32.21
C ALA A 256 1.85 4.72 30.81
N PRO A 257 2.57 4.47 29.70
CA PRO A 257 1.94 4.41 28.38
C PRO A 257 0.86 3.32 28.29
N ASP A 258 -0.32 3.69 27.82
CA ASP A 258 -1.48 2.79 27.73
C ASP A 258 -1.47 1.99 26.42
N PHE A 259 -0.59 0.99 26.34
CA PHE A 259 -0.43 0.16 25.13
C PHE A 259 -1.69 -0.66 24.81
N ALA A 260 -2.45 -1.07 25.83
CA ALA A 260 -3.71 -1.77 25.65
C ALA A 260 -4.74 -0.87 24.94
N TYR A 261 -4.87 0.38 25.40
CA TYR A 261 -5.70 1.38 24.74
C TYR A 261 -5.24 1.66 23.31
N MET A 262 -3.94 1.91 23.09
CA MET A 262 -3.40 2.15 21.73
C MET A 262 -3.76 1.03 20.76
N ALA A 263 -3.60 -0.22 21.20
CA ALA A 263 -3.96 -1.39 20.40
C ALA A 263 -5.47 -1.46 20.12
N ALA A 264 -6.31 -1.25 21.16
CA ALA A 264 -7.76 -1.28 21.01
C ALA A 264 -8.27 -0.17 20.08
N TYR A 265 -7.72 1.03 20.19
CA TYR A 265 -8.04 2.17 19.35
C TYR A 265 -7.72 1.91 17.88
N ALA A 266 -6.50 1.44 17.58
CA ALA A 266 -6.12 1.11 16.21
C ALA A 266 -6.96 -0.06 15.64
N LYS A 267 -7.27 -1.08 16.44
CA LYS A 267 -8.18 -2.17 16.04
C LYS A 267 -9.58 -1.66 15.70
N ASN A 268 -10.13 -0.76 16.51
CA ASN A 268 -11.44 -0.17 16.25
C ASN A 268 -11.48 0.57 14.91
N LEU A 269 -10.47 1.41 14.63
CA LEU A 269 -10.39 2.12 13.35
C LEU A 269 -10.36 1.17 12.15
N VAL A 270 -9.57 0.09 12.24
CA VAL A 270 -9.48 -0.92 11.19
C VAL A 270 -10.83 -1.64 11.01
N ALA A 271 -11.46 -2.06 12.11
CA ALA A 271 -12.74 -2.75 12.07
C ALA A 271 -13.88 -1.86 11.53
N GLU A 272 -13.91 -0.57 11.91
CA GLU A 272 -14.86 0.41 11.35
C GLU A 272 -14.66 0.58 9.85
N GLN A 273 -13.41 0.66 9.39
CA GLN A 273 -13.11 0.78 7.98
C GLN A 273 -13.55 -0.46 7.18
N TYR A 274 -13.34 -1.65 7.72
CA TYR A 274 -13.82 -2.88 7.08
C TYR A 274 -15.34 -2.96 6.99
N ARG A 275 -16.06 -2.48 8.00
CA ARG A 275 -17.52 -2.42 7.92
C ARG A 275 -18.02 -1.44 6.88
N ARG A 276 -17.34 -0.29 6.71
CA ARG A 276 -17.66 0.65 5.62
C ARG A 276 -17.48 -0.03 4.26
N TYR A 277 -16.46 -0.88 4.11
CA TYR A 277 -16.29 -1.67 2.89
C TYR A 277 -17.39 -2.72 2.72
N LEU A 278 -17.80 -3.41 3.78
CA LEU A 278 -18.94 -4.34 3.69
C LEU A 278 -20.22 -3.64 3.27
N ALA A 279 -20.59 -2.54 3.93
CA ALA A 279 -21.77 -1.74 3.58
C ALA A 279 -21.73 -1.31 2.11
N TYR A 280 -20.58 -0.83 1.63
CA TYR A 280 -20.40 -0.47 0.22
C TYR A 280 -20.59 -1.66 -0.73
N ILE A 281 -20.12 -2.86 -0.36
CA ILE A 281 -20.32 -4.07 -1.18
C ILE A 281 -21.80 -4.49 -1.15
N ASP A 282 -22.49 -4.31 -0.03
CA ASP A 282 -23.91 -4.64 0.15
C ASP A 282 -24.86 -3.62 -0.48
N GLY A 283 -24.34 -2.46 -0.92
CA GLY A 283 -25.12 -1.42 -1.57
C GLY A 283 -25.85 -0.48 -0.60
N GLU A 284 -25.37 -0.40 0.64
CA GLU A 284 -25.86 0.52 1.69
C GLU A 284 -25.18 1.90 1.66
#